data_AF-G5BNK4-F1
#
_entry.id   AF-G5BNK4-F1
#
_cell.length_a   1.000
_cell.length_b   1.000
_cell.length_c   1.000
_cell.angle_alpha   90.00
_cell.angle_beta   90.00
_cell.angle_gamma   90.00
#
_symmetry.space_group_name_H-M   'P 1'
#
loop_
_entity.id
_entity.type
_entity.pdbx_description
1 polymer ?
#
loop_
_entity_poly.entity_id
_entity_poly.type
_entity_poly.pdbx_seq_one_letter_code
_entity_poly.pdbx_strand_id
1 'polypeptide(L)' 'MDRPRSPGPALRPLTPAGSPSTSGTLAQLLQLMQRGQELPGLEKRHITATHGEPKASRLPRRPKPWEGAALPHSGS' A
#
# COMPACT_ATOMS: atom_id res chain seq x y z
N MET A 1 -45.28 -3.58 -16.58
CA MET A 1 -44.77 -3.17 -15.26
C MET A 1 -43.26 -3.08 -15.36
N ASP A 2 -42.76 -1.97 -15.89
CA ASP A 2 -41.32 -1.74 -16.06
C ASP A 2 -40.71 -1.23 -14.75
N ARG A 3 -39.69 -1.93 -14.26
CA ARG A 3 -38.89 -1.52 -13.12
C ARG A 3 -37.68 -0.72 -13.66
N PRO A 4 -37.45 0.55 -13.26
CA PRO A 4 -36.28 1.26 -13.72
C PRO A 4 -35.02 0.64 -13.10
N ARG A 5 -34.07 0.30 -13.97
CA ARG A 5 -32.78 -0.30 -13.63
C ARG A 5 -31.91 0.77 -12.95
N SER A 6 -31.54 0.56 -11.69
CA SER A 6 -30.63 1.45 -10.96
C SER A 6 -29.30 1.59 -11.71
N PRO A 7 -28.76 2.81 -11.87
CA PRO A 7 -27.45 2.99 -12.46
C PRO A 7 -26.38 2.47 -11.49
N GLY A 8 -25.59 1.49 -11.93
CA GLY A 8 -24.44 1.00 -11.19
C GLY A 8 -23.37 2.08 -11.02
N PRO A 9 -22.46 1.95 -10.04
CA PRO A 9 -21.44 2.95 -9.80
C PRO A 9 -20.53 3.05 -11.03
N ALA A 10 -20.53 4.22 -11.67
CA ALA A 10 -19.63 4.52 -12.77
C ALA A 10 -18.19 4.37 -12.28
N LEU A 11 -17.47 3.38 -12.81
CA LEU A 11 -16.03 3.24 -12.64
C LEU A 11 -15.39 4.45 -13.31
N ARG A 12 -15.08 5.48 -12.52
CA ARG A 12 -14.34 6.64 -13.01
C ARG A 12 -12.95 6.15 -13.44
N PRO A 13 -12.49 6.44 -14.66
CA PRO A 13 -11.10 6.19 -15.04
C PRO A 13 -10.21 6.98 -14.08
N LEU A 14 -9.40 6.27 -13.29
CA LEU A 14 -8.28 6.88 -12.57
C LEU A 14 -7.23 7.24 -13.61
N THR A 15 -7.39 8.39 -14.27
CA THR A 15 -6.30 8.97 -15.05
C THR A 15 -5.19 9.32 -14.07
N PRO A 16 -3.98 8.73 -14.18
CA PRO A 16 -2.84 9.24 -13.42
C PRO A 16 -2.58 10.66 -13.94
N ALA A 17 -2.88 11.66 -13.12
CA ALA A 17 -2.42 13.01 -13.37
C ALA A 17 -0.90 12.94 -13.53
N GLY A 18 -0.38 13.46 -14.64
CA GLY A 18 1.06 13.45 -14.91
C GLY A 18 1.77 14.31 -13.88
N SER A 19 2.22 13.70 -12.79
CA SER A 19 3.03 14.35 -11.77
C SER A 19 4.42 14.63 -12.38
N PRO A 20 4.95 15.86 -12.30
CA PRO A 20 6.28 16.15 -12.83
C PRO A 20 7.31 15.27 -12.10
N SER A 21 8.12 14.55 -12.87
CA SER A 21 9.18 13.69 -12.34
C SER A 21 10.21 14.56 -11.62
N THR A 22 10.13 14.61 -10.30
CA THR A 22 11.04 15.39 -9.47
C THR A 22 12.11 14.45 -8.92
N SER A 23 13.04 14.03 -9.79
CA SER A 23 14.14 13.15 -9.40
C SER A 23 15.25 13.98 -8.76
N GLY A 24 15.31 13.98 -7.42
CA GLY A 24 16.38 14.60 -6.63
C GLY A 24 17.51 13.61 -6.29
N THR A 25 18.68 14.13 -5.89
CA THR A 25 19.79 13.27 -5.43
C THR A 25 19.54 12.73 -4.01
N LEU A 26 20.17 11.61 -3.65
CA LEU A 26 20.08 11.05 -2.29
C LEU A 26 20.51 12.06 -1.21
N ALA A 27 21.54 12.87 -1.48
CA ALA A 27 21.99 13.89 -0.54
C ALA A 27 20.91 14.95 -0.26
N GLN A 28 20.19 15.39 -1.29
CA GLN A 28 19.06 16.32 -1.11
C GLN A 28 17.92 15.68 -0.33
N LEU A 29 17.59 14.42 -0.60
CA LEU A 29 16.58 13.67 0.14
C LEU A 29 16.92 13.60 1.65
N LEU A 30 18.18 13.30 1.98
CA LEU A 30 18.65 13.24 3.36
C LEU A 30 18.57 14.61 4.06
N GLN A 31 18.90 15.69 3.35
CA GLN A 31 18.78 17.05 3.90
C GLN A 31 17.33 17.44 4.17
N LEU A 32 16.40 17.09 3.27
CA LEU A 32 14.97 17.35 3.47
C LEU A 32 14.42 16.59 4.68
N MET A 33 14.79 15.30 4.81
CA MET A 33 14.41 14.47 5.95
C MET A 33 14.91 15.05 7.28
N GLN A 34 16.18 15.46 7.34
CA GLN A 34 16.78 16.06 8.55
C GLN A 34 16.10 17.38 8.96
N ARG A 35 15.60 18.15 7.98
CA ARG A 35 14.90 19.42 8.22
C ARG A 35 13.41 19.23 8.49
N GLY A 36 12.89 18.00 8.43
CA GLY A 36 11.46 17.72 8.52
C GLY A 36 10.66 18.35 7.37
N GLN A 37 11.29 18.58 6.22
CA GLN A 37 10.66 19.15 5.04
C GLN A 37 10.00 18.07 4.18
N GLU A 38 8.97 18.45 3.44
CA GLU A 38 8.24 17.53 2.57
C GLU A 38 9.09 17.13 1.36
N LEU A 39 8.90 15.89 0.90
CA LEU A 39 9.60 15.38 -0.27
C LEU A 39 8.88 15.79 -1.54
N PRO A 40 9.59 16.41 -2.50
CA PRO A 40 8.98 16.77 -3.77
C PRO A 40 8.54 15.51 -4.53
N GLY A 41 7.33 15.55 -5.10
CA GLY A 41 6.73 14.41 -5.79
C GLY A 41 6.17 13.32 -4.87
N LEU A 42 6.25 13.49 -3.54
CA LEU A 42 5.63 12.55 -2.60
C LEU A 42 4.14 12.85 -2.48
N GLU A 43 3.32 12.03 -3.14
CA GLU A 43 1.87 12.09 -2.99
C GLU A 43 1.43 11.51 -1.64
N LYS A 44 0.88 12.37 -0.78
CA LYS A 44 0.16 11.92 0.41
C LYS A 44 -1.16 11.31 -0.04
N ARG A 45 -1.26 9.98 0.04
CA ARG A 45 -2.53 9.30 -0.21
C ARG A 45 -3.56 9.79 0.79
N HIS A 46 -4.76 10.13 0.30
CA HIS A 46 -5.92 10.40 1.14
C HIS A 46 -6.39 9.09 1.78
N ILE A 47 -5.71 8.67 2.85
CA ILE A 47 -6.04 7.45 3.59
C ILE A 47 -7.11 7.82 4.62
N THR A 48 -8.36 7.49 4.33
CA THR A 48 -9.44 7.56 5.30
C THR A 48 -9.45 6.28 6.11
N ALA A 49 -9.48 6.39 7.44
CA ALA A 49 -9.67 5.23 8.30
C ALA A 49 -10.98 4.55 7.95
N THR A 50 -10.91 3.31 7.46
CA THR A 50 -12.10 2.53 7.12
C THR A 50 -12.81 2.02 8.39
N HIS A 51 -12.18 2.13 9.57
CA HIS A 51 -12.67 1.66 10.88
C HIS A 51 -13.20 0.22 10.89
N GLY A 52 -12.85 -0.58 9.89
CA GLY A 52 -13.20 -1.99 9.82
C GLY A 52 -12.27 -2.81 10.71
N GLU A 53 -12.79 -3.92 11.24
CA GLU A 53 -11.98 -4.91 11.95
C GLU A 53 -10.76 -5.32 11.10
N PRO A 54 -9.53 -5.36 11.65
CA PRO A 54 -8.32 -5.68 10.91
C PRO A 54 -8.31 -7.13 10.43
N LYS A 55 -8.92 -7.39 9.27
CA LYS A 55 -9.11 -8.73 8.70
C LYS A 55 -7.79 -9.46 8.41
N ALA A 56 -6.76 -8.72 7.96
CA ALA A 56 -5.48 -9.32 7.59
C ALA A 56 -4.75 -9.98 8.76
N SER A 57 -4.86 -9.42 9.97
CA SER A 57 -4.23 -9.97 11.19
C SER A 57 -4.88 -11.26 11.69
N ARG A 58 -6.14 -11.50 11.29
CA ARG A 58 -6.93 -12.66 11.70
C ARG A 58 -6.84 -13.84 10.73
N LEU A 59 -6.22 -13.65 9.58
CA LEU A 59 -6.02 -14.73 8.63
C LEU A 59 -4.94 -15.67 9.19
N PRO A 60 -5.16 -17.01 9.17
CA PRO A 60 -4.12 -17.95 9.53
C PRO A 60 -2.92 -17.72 8.63
N ARG A 61 -1.78 -17.41 9.25
CA ARG A 61 -0.57 -17.06 8.52
C ARG A 61 -0.04 -18.32 7.84
N ARG A 62 0.03 -18.31 6.51
CA ARG A 62 0.74 -19.35 5.77
C ARG A 62 2.23 -19.24 6.09
N PRO A 63 2.89 -20.34 6.48
CA PRO A 63 4.32 -20.32 6.66
C PRO A 63 4.99 -19.98 5.34
N LYS A 64 6.03 -19.15 5.41
CA LYS A 64 6.82 -18.77 4.26
C LYS A 64 7.59 -20.00 3.75
N PRO A 65 7.93 -20.09 2.45
CA PRO A 65 8.60 -21.29 1.91
C PRO A 65 9.96 -21.58 2.56
N TRP A 66 10.63 -20.56 3.13
CA TRP A 66 11.87 -20.74 3.90
C TRP A 66 11.65 -21.14 5.37
N GLU A 67 10.42 -21.17 5.87
CA GLU A 67 10.07 -21.59 7.25
C GLU A 67 9.88 -23.12 7.34
N GLY A 68 9.76 -23.84 6.21
CA GLY A 68 9.50 -25.30 6.17
C GLY A 68 10.74 -26.20 6.20
N ALA A 69 11.95 -25.64 6.17
CA ALA A 69 13.20 -26.40 6.28
C ALA A 69 13.70 -26.38 7.73
N ALA A 70 12.87 -26.84 8.67
CA ALA A 70 13.40 -27.27 9.96
C ALA A 70 14.24 -28.53 9.68
N LEU A 71 15.56 -28.35 9.65
CA LEU A 71 16.54 -29.44 9.64
C LEU A 71 16.10 -30.46 10.71
N PRO A 72 16.06 -31.77 10.39
CA PRO A 72 15.80 -32.77 11.41
C PRO A 72 16.88 -32.61 12.49
N HIS A 73 16.41 -32.34 13.69
CA HIS A 73 17.17 -32.31 14.93
C HIS A 73 17.73 -33.73 15.08
N SER A 74 19.00 -33.88 14.73
CA SER A 74 19.77 -35.07 15.01
C SER A 74 19.89 -35.21 16.54
N GLY A 75 19.33 -36.29 17.06
CA GLY A 75 19.35 -36.69 18.47
C GLY A 75 18.27 -37.75 18.68
N SER A 76 18.54 -38.98 19.09
CA SER A 76 19.71 -39.54 19.77
C SER A 76 19.84 -41.04 19.46
#